data_AF-A0A512BYB2-F1
#
_entry.id   AF-A0A512BYB2-F1
#
_cell.length_a   1.000
_cell.length_b   1.000
_cell.length_c   1.000
_cell.angle_alpha   90.00
_cell.angle_beta   90.00
_cell.angle_gamma   90.00
#
_symmetry.space_group_name_H-M   'P 1'
#
loop_
_entity.id
_entity.type
_entity.pdbx_description
1 polymer ?
#
loop_
_entity_poly.entity_id
_entity_poly.type
_entity_poly.pdbx_seq_one_letter_code
_entity_poly.pdbx_strand_id
1 'polypeptide(L)' 'MQQPFITRRSRRKPSARVEFIDPQRNLELLAIPAVRAIVRRSRVSPVTAALLVELSGLSRQV' A
#
# COMPACT_ATOMS: atom_id res chain seq x y z
N MET A 1 -13.71 46.91 -19.95
CA MET A 1 -13.65 45.99 -18.78
C MET A 1 -13.02 44.69 -19.25
N GLN A 2 -11.79 44.38 -18.82
CA GLN A 2 -11.06 43.17 -19.23
C GLN A 2 -11.28 42.06 -18.20
N GLN A 3 -11.76 40.90 -18.64
CA GLN A 3 -11.92 39.70 -17.81
C GLN A 3 -10.59 38.93 -17.76
N PRO A 4 -10.18 38.35 -16.61
CA PRO A 4 -9.02 37.49 -16.55
C PRO A 4 -9.34 36.09 -17.14
N PHE A 5 -8.62 35.72 -18.19
CA PHE A 5 -8.65 34.38 -18.78
C PHE A 5 -7.87 33.41 -17.87
N ILE A 6 -8.58 32.57 -17.13
CA ILE A 6 -7.96 31.57 -16.25
C ILE A 6 -7.25 30.52 -17.14
N THR A 7 -5.93 30.52 -17.10
CA THR A 7 -5.13 29.50 -17.79
C THR A 7 -5.35 28.13 -17.11
N ARG A 8 -5.75 27.15 -17.91
CA ARG A 8 -5.96 25.75 -17.48
C ARG A 8 -4.67 25.21 -16.86
N ARG A 9 -4.59 25.12 -15.53
CA ARG A 9 -3.53 24.38 -14.84
C ARG A 9 -3.68 22.90 -15.18
N SER A 10 -2.81 22.40 -16.07
CA SER A 10 -2.70 20.96 -16.36
C SER A 10 -2.20 20.25 -15.09
N ARG A 11 -3.11 19.55 -14.40
CA ARG A 11 -2.75 18.65 -13.30
C ARG A 11 -1.90 17.52 -13.88
N ARG A 12 -0.57 17.58 -13.69
CA ARG A 12 0.27 16.39 -13.83
C ARG A 12 -0.27 15.36 -12.85
N LYS A 13 -0.78 14.24 -13.38
CA LYS A 13 -1.23 13.09 -12.59
C LYS A 13 -0.06 12.67 -11.67
N PRO A 14 -0.28 12.43 -10.37
CA PRO A 14 0.74 11.83 -9.54
C PRO A 14 1.02 10.44 -10.09
N SER A 15 2.15 10.28 -10.79
CA SER A 15 2.67 8.97 -11.18
C SER A 15 3.35 8.36 -9.97
N ALA A 16 2.57 8.01 -8.93
CA ALA A 16 3.05 7.07 -7.94
C ALA A 16 3.30 5.77 -8.70
N ARG A 17 4.57 5.48 -9.01
CA ARG A 17 4.95 4.18 -9.55
C ARG A 17 4.48 3.17 -8.52
N VAL A 18 3.51 2.34 -8.91
CA VAL A 18 3.17 1.15 -8.14
C VAL A 18 4.47 0.36 -8.07
N GLU A 19 5.10 0.36 -6.89
CA GLU A 19 6.28 -0.46 -6.65
C GLU A 19 5.93 -1.87 -7.13
N PHE A 20 6.74 -2.40 -8.06
CA PHE A 20 6.54 -3.75 -8.57
C PHE A 20 6.61 -4.68 -7.36
N ILE A 21 5.45 -5.17 -6.93
CA ILE A 21 5.37 -6.08 -5.80
C ILE A 21 5.93 -7.41 -6.29
N ASP A 22 7.13 -7.73 -5.83
CA ASP A 22 7.81 -8.98 -6.15
C ASP A 22 6.93 -10.17 -5.68
N PRO A 23 6.50 -11.07 -6.59
CA PRO A 23 5.72 -12.25 -6.21
C PRO A 23 6.42 -13.13 -5.18
N GLN A 24 7.76 -13.24 -5.21
CA GLN A 24 8.51 -14.03 -4.24
C GLN A 24 8.39 -13.42 -2.83
N ARG A 25 8.56 -12.11 -2.72
CA ARG A 25 8.40 -11.37 -1.45
C ARG A 25 6.98 -11.51 -0.89
N ASN A 26 5.95 -11.52 -1.74
CA ASN A 26 4.59 -11.78 -1.29
C ASN A 26 4.42 -13.19 -0.71
N LEU A 27 5.03 -14.20 -1.33
CA LEU A 27 4.97 -15.58 -0.82
C LEU A 27 5.68 -15.69 0.54
N GLU A 28 6.82 -15.02 0.71
CA GLU A 28 7.53 -14.94 2.00
C GLU A 28 6.67 -14.28 3.07
N LEU A 29 6.02 -13.15 2.77
CA LEU A 29 5.14 -12.47 3.71
C LEU A 29 3.93 -13.31 4.11
N LEU A 30 3.39 -14.10 3.17
CA LEU A 30 2.30 -15.04 3.46
C LEU A 30 2.73 -16.22 4.34
N ALA A 31 4.03 -16.50 4.47
CA ALA A 31 4.52 -17.48 5.43
C ALA A 31 4.21 -17.06 6.87
N ILE A 32 4.18 -15.76 7.16
CA ILE A 32 3.87 -15.22 8.49
C ILE A 32 2.37 -15.42 8.81
N PRO A 33 2.01 -16.16 9.88
CA PRO A 33 0.61 -16.49 10.18
C PRO A 33 -0.29 -15.27 10.39
N ALA A 34 0.21 -14.23 11.08
CA ALA A 34 -0.53 -13.00 11.33
C ALA A 34 -0.86 -12.25 10.03
N VAL A 35 0.13 -12.12 9.13
CA VAL A 35 -0.05 -11.49 7.82
C VAL A 35 -1.09 -12.27 7.01
N ARG A 36 -0.96 -13.60 6.94
CA ARG A 36 -1.88 -14.48 6.21
C ARG A 36 -3.32 -14.35 6.73
N ALA A 37 -3.50 -14.25 8.05
CA ALA A 37 -4.82 -14.08 8.65
C ALA A 37 -5.47 -12.75 8.23
N ILE A 38 -4.70 -11.65 8.22
CA ILE A 38 -5.17 -10.33 7.79
C ILE A 38 -5.50 -10.33 6.30
N VAL A 39 -4.63 -10.88 5.45
CA VAL A 39 -4.88 -10.99 4.01
C VAL A 39 -6.18 -11.74 3.73
N ARG A 40 -6.42 -12.88 4.41
CA ARG A 40 -7.64 -13.67 4.23
C ARG A 40 -8.91 -12.95 4.69
N ARG A 41 -8.86 -12.21 5.80
CA ARG A 41 -10.02 -11.51 6.39
C ARG A 41 -10.35 -10.21 5.67
N SER A 42 -9.33 -9.44 5.33
CA SER A 42 -9.48 -8.06 4.86
C SER A 42 -9.23 -7.90 3.36
N ARG A 43 -8.83 -8.96 2.64
CA ARG A 43 -8.53 -8.96 1.20
C ARG A 43 -7.53 -7.87 0.77
N VAL A 44 -6.61 -7.51 1.67
CA VAL A 44 -5.53 -6.55 1.41
C VAL A 44 -4.29 -7.26 0.86
N SER A 45 -3.37 -6.51 0.26
CA SER A 45 -2.10 -7.08 -0.20
C SER A 45 -1.27 -7.63 0.98
N PRO A 46 -0.43 -8.68 0.77
CA PRO A 46 0.47 -9.19 1.81
C PRO A 46 1.39 -8.12 2.39
N VAL A 47 1.84 -7.18 1.56
CA VAL A 47 2.67 -6.04 1.98
C VAL A 47 1.90 -5.13 2.94
N THR A 48 0.66 -4.79 2.61
CA THR A 48 -0.20 -3.99 3.48
C THR A 48 -0.48 -4.70 4.80
N ALA A 49 -0.74 -6.01 4.75
CA ALA A 49 -0.94 -6.81 5.95
C ALA A 49 0.32 -6.89 6.82
N ALA A 50 1.50 -7.00 6.23
CA ALA A 50 2.78 -6.98 6.95
C ALA A 50 3.00 -5.64 7.68
N LEU A 51 2.74 -4.52 7.01
CA LEU A 51 2.75 -3.19 7.61
C LEU A 51 1.79 -3.08 8.81
N LEU A 52 0.58 -3.61 8.68
CA LEU A 52 -0.38 -3.61 9.80
C LEU A 52 0.11 -4.45 10.99
N VAL A 53 0.76 -5.58 10.74
CA VAL A 53 1.38 -6.39 11.80
C VAL A 53 2.52 -5.62 12.48
N GLU A 54 3.41 -5.00 11.72
CA GLU A 54 4.51 -4.19 12.28
C GLU A 54 3.99 -3.03 13.12
N LEU A 55 3.03 -2.26 12.61
CA LEU A 55 2.45 -1.12 13.32
C LEU A 55 1.66 -1.52 14.58
N SER A 56 1.05 -2.71 14.57
CA SER A 56 0.33 -3.24 15.73
C SER A 56 1.26 -3.65 16.89
N GLY A 57 2.57 -3.75 16.65
CA GLY A 57 3.52 -4.22 17.66
C GLY A 57 3.39 -5.70 18.01
N LEU A 58 2.57 -6.47 17.28
CA LEU A 58 2.38 -7.91 17.48
C LEU A 58 3.68 -8.72 17.27
N SER A 59 4.68 -8.17 16.60
CA SER A 59 6.00 -8.78 16.44
C SER A 59 6.87 -8.75 17.71
N ARG A 60 6.52 -7.97 18.74
CA ARG A 60 7.28 -7.90 20.01
C ARG A 60 6.90 -8.96 21.04
N GLN A 61 5.85 -9.75 20.80
CA GLN A 61 5.32 -10.72 21.78
C GLN A 61 5.61 -12.19 21.45
N VAL A 62 6.46 -12.47 20.45
CA VAL A 62 6.88 -13.83 20.08
C VAL A 62 8.36 -14.02 20.36
#